data_AF-A0A392QRP8-F1
#
_entry.id   AF-A0A392QRP8-F1
#
_cell.length_a   1.000
_cell.length_b   1.000
_cell.length_c   1.000
_cell.angle_alpha   90.00
_cell.angle_beta   90.00
_cell.angle_gamma   90.00
#
_symmetry.space_group_name_H-M   'P 1'
#
loop_
_entity.id
_entity.type
_entity.pdbx_description
1 polymer ?
#
loop_
_entity_poly.entity_id
_entity_poly.type
_entity_poly.pdbx_seq_one_letter_code
_entity_poly.pdbx_strand_id
1 'polypeptide(L)'
;MAELIKDPRVLKKAQAEVREGFKSRGRVDEAAIDDFKYLKLVIKETLRLHPSLPLLLPRESTKACEINGYYIPVKSRVLVNAWAIGRDPKYWT
;
A
#
# COMPACT_ATOMS: atom_id res chain seq x y z
N MET A 1 -3.01 3.11 12.29
CA MET A 1 -3.07 2.95 13.77
C MET A 1 -3.75 1.66 14.20
N ALA A 2 -4.92 1.27 13.65
CA ALA A 2 -5.61 0.04 14.06
C ALA A 2 -4.72 -1.22 14.05
N GLU A 3 -4.01 -1.49 12.96
CA GLU A 3 -3.11 -2.65 12.86
C GLU A 3 -1.95 -2.61 13.86
N LEU A 4 -1.41 -1.43 14.14
CA LEU A 4 -0.35 -1.26 15.14
C LEU A 4 -0.85 -1.46 16.57
N ILE A 5 -2.07 -1.01 16.88
CA ILE A 5 -2.67 -1.23 18.20
C ILE A 5 -2.98 -2.72 18.40
N LYS A 6 -3.38 -3.41 17.32
CA LYS A 6 -3.67 -4.84 17.32
C LYS A 6 -2.43 -5.71 17.53
N ASP A 7 -1.26 -5.31 17.03
CA ASP A 7 0.03 -5.98 17.31
C ASP A 7 1.03 -5.05 18.03
N PRO A 8 1.06 -5.10 19.38
CA PRO A 8 1.97 -4.29 20.19
C PRO A 8 3.46 -4.52 19.89
N ARG A 9 3.85 -5.66 19.31
CA ARG A 9 5.25 -5.94 18.97
C ARG A 9 5.69 -5.09 17.78
N VAL A 10 4.84 -5.01 16.76
CA VAL A 10 5.07 -4.17 15.57
C VAL A 10 5.09 -2.69 15.97
N LEU A 11 4.14 -2.27 16.82
CA LEU A 11 4.11 -0.90 17.34
C LEU A 11 5.38 -0.53 18.10
N LYS A 12 5.82 -1.37 19.04
CA LYS A 12 7.07 -1.14 19.79
C LYS A 12 8.28 -1.01 18.87
N LYS A 13 8.38 -1.89 17.86
CA LYS A 13 9.48 -1.86 16.89
C LYS A 13 9.48 -0.58 16.04
N ALA A 14 8.33 -0.16 15.54
CA ALA A 14 8.20 1.10 14.79
C ALA A 14 8.51 2.33 15.65
N GLN A 15 8.03 2.34 16.90
CA GLN A 15 8.34 3.43 17.84
C GLN A 15 9.82 3.49 18.21
N ALA A 16 10.49 2.34 18.36
CA ALA A 16 11.92 2.30 18.63
C ALA A 16 12.72 2.94 17.50
N GLU A 17 12.45 2.57 16.24
CA GLU A 17 13.11 3.15 15.06
C GLU A 17 12.92 4.67 14.99
N VAL A 18 11.68 5.16 15.14
CA VAL A 18 11.40 6.60 15.08
C VAL A 18 12.07 7.36 16.23
N ARG A 19 12.09 6.79 17.45
CA ARG A 19 12.74 7.42 18.60
C ARG A 19 14.25 7.47 18.45
N GLU A 20 14.86 6.44 17.86
CA GLU A 20 16.29 6.43 17.57
C GLU A 20 16.66 7.51 16.54
N GLY A 21 15.90 7.61 15.45
CA GLY A 21 16.06 8.68 14.46
C GLY A 21 15.83 10.08 15.01
N PHE A 22 14.88 10.23 15.93
CA PHE A 22 14.65 11.51 16.61
C PHE A 22 15.83 11.88 17.51
N LYS A 23 16.45 10.93 18.22
CA LYS A 23 17.62 11.21 19.06
C LYS A 23 18.82 11.70 18.24
N SER A 24 19.00 11.21 17.01
CA SER A 24 20.12 11.61 16.16
C SER A 24 19.93 12.97 15.49
N ARG A 25 18.69 13.35 15.14
CA ARG A 25 18.40 14.57 14.35
C ARG A 25 17.64 15.66 15.11
N GLY A 26 17.07 15.37 16.28
CA GLY A 26 16.27 16.30 17.10
C GLY A 26 14.90 16.66 16.53
N ARG A 27 14.72 16.65 15.21
CA ARG A 27 13.43 16.80 14.52
C ARG A 27 13.36 15.81 13.35
N VAL A 28 12.16 15.31 13.08
CA VAL A 28 11.87 14.51 11.89
C VAL A 28 11.28 15.43 10.84
N ASP A 29 11.96 15.55 9.71
CA ASP A 29 11.49 16.17 8.48
C ASP A 29 11.29 15.10 7.39
N GLU A 30 10.88 15.51 6.19
CA GLU A 30 10.64 14.57 5.08
C GLU A 30 11.90 13.80 4.68
N ALA A 31 13.07 14.46 4.73
CA ALA A 31 14.35 13.81 4.46
C ALA A 31 14.70 12.74 5.51
N ALA A 32 14.30 12.91 6.78
CA ALA A 32 14.50 11.91 7.83
C ALA A 32 13.59 10.68 7.67
N ILE A 33 12.44 10.81 7.00
CA ILE A 33 11.57 9.66 6.70
C ILE A 33 12.32 8.63 5.86
N ASP A 34 13.30 9.07 5.06
CA ASP A 34 14.01 8.15 4.19
C ASP A 34 14.80 7.07 4.92
N ASP A 35 15.26 7.38 6.13
CA ASP A 35 16.01 6.49 7.00
C ASP A 35 15.13 5.46 7.74
N PHE A 36 13.81 5.71 7.85
CA PHE A 36 12.89 4.86 8.61
C PHE A 36 12.41 3.65 7.80
N LYS A 37 13.32 2.69 7.65
CA LYS A 37 13.09 1.48 6.84
C LYS A 37 11.89 0.68 7.33
N TYR A 38 11.78 0.44 8.63
CA TYR A 38 10.70 -0.38 9.20
C TYR A 38 9.36 0.35 9.15
N LEU A 39 9.32 1.64 9.44
CA LEU A 39 8.11 2.45 9.32
C LEU A 39 7.58 2.46 7.88
N LYS A 40 8.47 2.57 6.88
CA LYS A 40 8.09 2.45 5.46
C LYS A 40 7.46 1.09 5.15
N LEU A 41 7.98 0.00 5.71
CA LEU A 41 7.40 -1.33 5.54
C LEU A 41 6.01 -1.43 6.19
N VAL A 42 5.83 -0.86 7.39
CA VAL A 42 4.52 -0.80 8.05
C VAL A 42 3.49 -0.06 7.19
N ILE A 43 3.88 1.07 6.58
CA ILE A 43 2.99 1.84 5.69
C ILE A 43 2.65 1.03 4.44
N LYS A 44 3.64 0.41 3.79
CA LYS A 44 3.43 -0.43 2.61
C LYS A 44 2.49 -1.59 2.91
N GLU A 45 2.67 -2.26 4.04
CA GLU A 45 1.82 -3.37 4.44
C GLU A 45 0.40 -2.91 4.78
N THR A 46 0.28 -1.75 5.42
CA THR A 46 -1.02 -1.12 5.68
C THR A 46 -1.74 -0.80 4.37
N LEU A 47 -1.05 -0.32 3.33
CA LEU A 47 -1.67 -0.03 2.04
C LEU A 47 -1.96 -1.30 1.20
N ARG A 48 -1.17 -2.36 1.36
CA ARG A 48 -1.45 -3.66 0.76
C ARG A 48 -2.74 -4.25 1.31
N LEU A 49 -2.90 -4.24 2.63
CA LEU A 49 -4.10 -4.71 3.30
C LEU A 49 -5.24 -3.69 3.15
N HIS A 50 -5.02 -2.41 3.35
CA HIS A 50 -6.10 -1.42 3.40
C HIS A 50 -5.86 -0.33 2.36
N PRO A 51 -5.97 -0.64 1.05
CA PRO A 51 -5.85 0.38 0.03
C PRO A 51 -6.99 1.39 0.19
N SER A 52 -6.66 2.68 0.21
CA SER A 52 -7.66 3.75 0.34
C SER A 52 -8.71 3.73 -0.78
N LEU A 53 -8.34 3.22 -1.95
CA LEU A 53 -9.23 2.99 -3.10
C LEU A 53 -9.20 1.50 -3.49
N PRO A 54 -10.03 0.64 -2.89
CA PRO A 54 -10.04 -0.80 -3.13
C PRO A 54 -10.21 -1.23 -4.60
N LEU A 55 -10.95 -0.46 -5.39
CA LEU A 55 -11.18 -0.67 -6.83
C LEU A 55 -10.44 0.34 -7.73
N LEU A 56 -9.54 1.13 -7.15
CA LEU A 56 -8.92 2.31 -7.76
C LEU A 56 -9.96 3.28 -8.36
N LEU A 57 -9.51 4.19 -9.22
CA LEU A 57 -10.40 5.03 -10.00
C LEU A 57 -10.87 4.27 -11.25
N PRO A 58 -12.17 4.32 -11.60
CA PRO A 58 -12.65 3.76 -12.85
C PRO A 58 -11.88 4.31 -14.04
N ARG A 59 -11.44 3.40 -14.91
CA ARG A 59 -10.81 3.73 -16.19
C ARG A 59 -11.80 3.46 -17.33
N GLU A 60 -11.53 4.05 -18.48
CA GLU A 60 -12.31 3.81 -19.70
C GLU A 60 -11.37 3.43 -20.85
N SER A 61 -11.77 2.44 -21.64
CA SER A 61 -11.00 2.03 -22.82
C SER A 61 -11.09 3.06 -23.94
N THR A 62 -9.95 3.61 -24.36
CA THR A 62 -9.89 4.62 -25.43
C THR A 62 -9.99 4.02 -26.84
N LYS A 63 -9.75 2.72 -26.98
CA LYS A 63 -9.88 1.95 -28.23
C LYS A 63 -10.39 0.54 -27.94
N ALA A 64 -10.94 -0.13 -28.94
CA ALA A 64 -11.19 -1.55 -28.82
C ALA A 64 -9.86 -2.31 -28.68
N CYS A 65 -9.81 -3.31 -27.82
CA CYS A 65 -8.63 -4.15 -27.61
C CYS A 65 -9.02 -5.57 -27.22
N GLU A 66 -8.04 -6.47 -27.17
CA GLU A 66 -8.22 -7.83 -26.68
C GLU A 66 -7.33 -8.04 -25.45
N ILE A 67 -7.89 -8.62 -24.37
CA ILE A 67 -7.15 -8.97 -23.15
C ILE A 67 -7.46 -10.42 -22.82
N ASN A 68 -6.43 -11.28 -22.74
CA ASN A 68 -6.56 -12.71 -22.44
C ASN A 68 -7.60 -13.44 -23.32
N GLY A 69 -7.69 -13.12 -24.61
CA GLY A 69 -8.66 -13.71 -25.53
C GLY A 69 -10.04 -13.02 -25.53
N TYR A 70 -10.27 -12.05 -24.64
CA TYR A 70 -11.55 -11.34 -24.55
C TYR A 70 -11.50 -10.02 -25.31
N TYR A 71 -12.43 -9.84 -26.25
CA TYR A 71 -12.63 -8.56 -26.92
C TYR A 71 -13.28 -7.54 -25.98
N ILE A 72 -12.63 -6.40 -25.81
CA ILE A 72 -13.08 -5.26 -25.00
C ILE A 72 -13.42 -4.10 -25.94
N PRO A 73 -14.70 -3.72 -26.05
CA PRO A 73 -15.13 -2.58 -26.85
C PRO A 73 -14.54 -1.25 -26.37
N VAL A 74 -14.49 -0.27 -27.29
CA VAL A 74 -14.21 1.13 -26.93
C VAL A 74 -15.24 1.65 -25.93
N LYS A 75 -14.85 2.57 -25.04
CA LYS A 75 -15.65 3.12 -23.94
C LYS A 75 -16.05 2.12 -22.85
N SER A 76 -15.46 0.92 -22.84
CA SER A 76 -15.67 -0.03 -21.73
C SER A 76 -15.09 0.51 -20.43
N ARG A 77 -15.88 0.48 -19.35
CA ARG A 77 -15.42 0.83 -18.00
C ARG A 77 -14.60 -0.31 -17.39
N VAL A 78 -13.40 0.00 -16.94
CA VAL A 78 -12.45 -0.94 -16.33
C VAL A 78 -12.25 -0.58 -14.86
N LEU A 79 -12.41 -1.58 -13.99
CA LEU A 79 -12.16 -1.49 -12.56
C LEU A 79 -11.01 -2.43 -12.19
N VAL A 80 -10.08 -1.96 -11.37
CA VAL A 80 -8.94 -2.76 -10.92
C VAL A 80 -9.15 -3.09 -9.46
N ASN A 81 -9.39 -4.37 -9.15
CA ASN A 81 -9.62 -4.83 -7.78
C ASN A 81 -8.29 -4.95 -7.00
N ALA A 82 -7.70 -3.80 -6.65
CA ALA A 82 -6.46 -3.71 -5.89
C ALA A 82 -6.56 -4.40 -4.52
N TRP A 83 -7.72 -4.37 -3.88
CA TRP A 83 -7.97 -5.05 -2.60
C TRP A 83 -7.83 -6.57 -2.69
N ALA A 84 -8.36 -7.17 -3.76
CA ALA A 84 -8.23 -8.61 -4.00
C ALA A 84 -6.78 -8.98 -4.35
N ILE A 85 -6.14 -8.21 -5.24
CA ILE A 85 -4.73 -8.42 -5.61
C ILE A 85 -3.82 -8.35 -4.37
N GLY A 86 -4.06 -7.39 -3.48
CA GLY A 86 -3.31 -7.23 -2.24
C GLY A 86 -3.50 -8.36 -1.23
N ARG A 87 -4.48 -9.26 -1.42
CA ARG A 87 -4.82 -10.37 -0.49
C ARG A 87 -4.73 -11.75 -1.09
N ASP A 88 -4.42 -11.86 -2.38
CA ASP A 88 -4.40 -13.14 -3.05
C ASP A 88 -3.31 -14.04 -2.44
N PRO A 89 -3.68 -15.19 -1.82
CA PRO A 89 -2.73 -16.08 -1.16
C PRO A 89 -1.77 -16.76 -2.15
N LYS A 90 -2.06 -16.73 -3.44
CA LYS A 90 -1.13 -17.20 -4.48
C LYS A 90 0.09 -16.28 -4.60
N TYR A 91 -0.06 -15.00 -4.29
CA TYR A 91 0.98 -13.99 -4.45
C TYR A 91 1.52 -13.45 -3.11
N TRP A 92 0.76 -13.56 -2.02
CA TRP A 92 1.11 -13.06 -0.70
C TRP A 92 1.04 -14.19 0.35
N THR A 93 2.10 -14.32 1.14
CA THR A 93 2.23 -15.31 2.24
C THR A 93 2.04 -14.64 3.59
#